data_AF-A0A7C3YMQ4-F1
#
_entry.id   AF-A0A7C3YMQ4-F1
#
_cell.length_a   1.000
_cell.length_b   1.000
_cell.length_c   1.000
_cell.angle_alpha   90.00
_cell.angle_beta   90.00
_cell.angle_gamma   90.00
#
_symmetry.space_group_name_H-M   'P 1'
#
loop_
_entity.id
_entity.type
_entity.pdbx_description
1 polymer ?
#
loop_
_entity_poly.entity_id
_entity_poly.type
_entity_poly.pdbx_seq_one_letter_code
_entity_poly.pdbx_strand_id
1 'polypeptide(L)' 'MSRPAWIPADQWDTLLAYAARYDSYPEVYAAIGWWETHWGSLGAGREGYMLGVGVPAHGAVQTQYAGLTAQLNWTA' A
#
# COMPACT_ATOMS: atom_id res chain seq x y z
N MET A 1 -13.87 8.95 -6.15
CA MET A 1 -14.37 8.47 -4.83
C MET A 1 -13.80 9.36 -3.71
N SER A 2 -14.48 9.44 -2.57
CA SER A 2 -13.97 10.11 -1.36
C SER A 2 -12.88 9.27 -0.68
N ARG A 3 -11.85 9.92 -0.12
CA ARG A 3 -10.81 9.22 0.67
C ARG A 3 -11.43 8.38 1.81
N PRO A 4 -11.08 7.09 1.96
CA PRO A 4 -11.44 6.33 3.14
C PRO A 4 -10.82 6.92 4.42
N ALA A 5 -11.61 7.04 5.49
CA ALA A 5 -11.17 7.74 6.71
C ALA A 5 -9.91 7.15 7.36
N TRP A 6 -9.67 5.85 7.18
CA TRP A 6 -8.53 5.10 7.72
C TRP A 6 -7.25 5.21 6.88
N ILE A 7 -7.27 5.88 5.72
CA ILE A 7 -6.07 6.18 4.93
C ILE A 7 -5.61 7.60 5.22
N PRO A 8 -4.38 7.86 5.69
CA PRO A 8 -3.81 9.20 5.82
C PRO A 8 -3.91 10.01 4.51
N ALA A 9 -4.11 11.33 4.61
CA ALA A 9 -4.37 12.18 3.44
C ALA A 9 -3.23 12.15 2.42
N ASP A 10 -1.98 12.24 2.89
CA ASP A 10 -0.76 12.15 2.08
C ASP A 10 -0.63 10.82 1.33
N GLN A 11 -1.05 9.73 1.96
CA GLN A 11 -1.03 8.41 1.35
C GLN A 11 -2.14 8.25 0.30
N TRP A 12 -3.32 8.84 0.54
CA TRP A 12 -4.39 8.87 -0.45
C TRP A 12 -4.01 9.71 -1.66
N ASP A 13 -3.39 10.87 -1.46
CA ASP A 13 -2.89 11.71 -2.55
C ASP A 13 -1.84 10.97 -3.38
N THR A 14 -0.98 10.17 -2.72
CA THR A 14 -0.03 9.27 -3.40
C THR A 14 -0.75 8.23 -4.26
N LEU A 15 -1.81 7.60 -3.74
CA LEU A 15 -2.62 6.65 -4.52
C LEU A 15 -3.29 7.32 -5.72
N LEU A 16 -3.84 8.52 -5.55
CA LEU A 16 -4.48 9.27 -6.64
C LEU A 16 -3.47 9.59 -7.76
N ALA A 17 -2.28 10.06 -7.39
CA ALA A 17 -1.23 10.36 -8.36
C ALA A 17 -0.75 9.10 -9.10
N TYR A 18 -0.55 7.99 -8.38
CA TYR A 18 -0.16 6.72 -8.98
C TYR A 18 -1.25 6.18 -9.91
N ALA A 19 -2.51 6.20 -9.45
CA ALA A 19 -3.66 5.76 -10.21
C ALA A 19 -3.81 6.53 -11.53
N ALA A 20 -3.69 7.86 -11.49
CA ALA A 20 -3.72 8.71 -12.67
C ALA A 20 -2.55 8.43 -13.64
N ARG A 21 -1.36 8.14 -13.12
CA ARG A 21 -0.17 7.84 -13.95
C ARG A 21 -0.31 6.54 -14.73
N TYR A 22 -0.94 5.53 -14.14
CA TYR A 22 -1.00 4.17 -14.69
C TYR A 22 -2.40 3.75 -15.17
N ASP A 23 -3.32 4.71 -15.31
CA ASP A 23 -4.73 4.46 -15.70
C ASP A 23 -5.36 3.32 -14.87
N SER A 24 -5.23 3.43 -13.55
CA SER A 24 -5.71 2.44 -12.59
C SER A 24 -6.63 3.08 -11.54
N TYR A 25 -7.16 2.25 -10.65
CA TYR A 25 -8.18 2.67 -9.69
C TYR A 25 -7.60 2.76 -8.27
N PRO A 26 -7.60 3.94 -7.62
CA PRO A 26 -7.07 4.10 -6.25
C PRO A 26 -7.80 3.20 -5.23
N GLU A 27 -9.06 2.85 -5.51
CA GLU A 27 -9.90 1.97 -4.71
C GLU A 27 -9.34 0.54 -4.60
N VAL A 28 -8.67 0.06 -5.65
CA VAL A 28 -8.07 -1.29 -5.66
C VAL A 28 -6.90 -1.34 -4.67
N TYR A 29 -6.02 -0.34 -4.68
CA TYR A 29 -4.90 -0.27 -3.73
C TYR A 29 -5.39 -0.11 -2.29
N ALA A 30 -6.44 0.69 -2.08
CA ALA A 30 -7.09 0.82 -0.78
C ALA A 30 -7.65 -0.52 -0.30
N ALA A 31 -8.37 -1.24 -1.16
CA ALA A 31 -8.92 -2.56 -0.84
C ALA A 31 -7.80 -3.56 -0.50
N ILE A 32 -6.72 -3.60 -1.27
CA ILE A 32 -5.54 -4.44 -1.00
C ILE A 32 -4.95 -4.10 0.37
N GLY A 33 -4.64 -2.82 0.63
CA GLY A 33 -4.02 -2.44 1.90
C GLY A 33 -4.90 -2.69 3.12
N TRP A 34 -6.22 -2.53 2.98
CA TRP A 34 -7.16 -2.91 4.03
C TRP A 34 -7.14 -4.42 4.28
N TRP A 35 -7.20 -5.22 3.22
CA TRP A 35 -7.30 -6.68 3.32
C TRP A 35 -6.01 -7.33 3.83
N GLU A 36 -4.86 -6.91 3.30
CA GLU A 36 -3.54 -7.45 3.65
C GLU A 36 -3.13 -7.11 5.08
N THR A 37 -3.30 -5.85 5.50
CA THR A 37 -2.68 -5.37 6.75
C THR A 37 -3.55 -4.45 7.59
N HIS A 38 -4.82 -4.24 7.23
CA HIS A 38 -5.64 -3.16 7.79
C HIS A 38 -4.88 -1.82 7.77
N TRP A 39 -4.31 -1.53 6.59
CA TRP A 39 -3.59 -0.29 6.31
C TRP A 39 -2.43 -0.02 7.30
N GLY A 40 -1.59 -1.04 7.52
CA GLY A 40 -0.43 -0.95 8.41
C GLY A 40 -0.67 -1.34 9.88
N SER A 41 -1.90 -1.71 10.25
CA SER A 41 -2.27 -2.01 11.64
C SER A 41 -1.92 -3.45 12.07
N LEU A 42 -1.75 -4.37 11.13
CA LEU A 42 -1.54 -5.80 11.35
C LEU A 42 -0.29 -6.33 10.66
N GLY A 43 0.27 -7.41 11.23
CA GLY A 43 1.39 -8.17 10.65
C GLY A 43 2.56 -7.29 10.23
N ALA A 44 3.11 -7.59 9.06
CA ALA A 44 4.20 -6.82 8.44
C ALA A 44 3.80 -5.39 8.04
N GLY A 45 2.50 -5.05 8.04
CA GLY A 45 2.03 -3.68 7.88
C GLY A 45 2.60 -2.74 8.94
N ARG A 46 2.83 -3.25 10.18
CA ARG A 46 3.46 -2.50 11.28
C ARG A 46 4.93 -2.15 11.00
N GLU A 47 5.54 -2.86 10.06
CA GLU A 47 6.93 -2.68 9.61
C GLU A 47 7.00 -1.87 8.30
N GLY A 48 5.87 -1.30 7.85
CA GLY A 48 5.79 -0.45 6.67
C GLY A 48 5.30 -1.15 5.40
N TYR A 49 4.93 -2.43 5.45
CA TYR A 49 4.44 -3.20 4.29
C TYR A 49 2.92 -3.17 4.16
N MET A 50 2.34 -1.97 4.05
CA MET A 50 0.90 -1.74 4.08
C MET A 50 0.10 -2.51 3.02
N LEU A 51 0.71 -2.79 1.87
CA LEU A 51 0.10 -3.53 0.75
C LEU A 51 0.55 -5.00 0.71
N GLY A 52 1.28 -5.49 1.71
CA GLY A 52 1.83 -6.85 1.75
C GLY A 52 2.99 -7.12 0.75
N VAL A 53 3.27 -6.17 -0.14
CA VAL A 53 4.35 -6.29 -1.14
C VAL A 53 5.71 -6.33 -0.43
N GLY A 54 6.55 -7.30 -0.81
CA GLY A 54 7.87 -7.50 -0.21
C GLY A 54 7.90 -8.50 0.96
N VAL A 55 6.79 -9.16 1.27
CA VAL A 55 6.68 -10.16 2.36
C VAL A 55 6.24 -11.53 1.82
N PRO A 56 7.11 -12.25 1.08
CA PRO A 56 6.75 -13.51 0.43
C PRO A 56 6.46 -14.66 1.41
N ALA A 57 7.02 -14.62 2.61
CA ALA A 57 6.82 -15.62 3.65
C ALA A 57 7.00 -15.00 5.04
N HIS A 58 6.50 -15.68 6.07
CA HIS A 58 6.66 -15.23 7.46
C HIS A 58 8.15 -15.12 7.83
N GLY A 59 8.56 -13.95 8.33
CA GLY A 59 9.95 -13.66 8.70
C GLY A 59 10.89 -13.36 7.52
N ALA A 60 10.40 -13.38 6.28
CA ALA A 60 11.16 -13.00 5.10
C ALA A 60 10.65 -11.66 4.56
N VAL A 61 11.42 -10.59 4.75
CA VAL A 61 11.09 -9.24 4.30
C VAL A 61 12.12 -8.71 3.32
N GLN A 62 11.64 -8.05 2.28
CA GLN A 62 12.43 -7.37 1.27
C GLN A 62 12.42 -5.87 1.56
N THR A 63 13.45 -5.39 2.26
CA THR A 63 13.52 -4.04 2.84
C THR A 63 13.39 -2.90 1.83
N GLN A 64 13.75 -3.15 0.57
CA GLN A 64 13.58 -2.18 -0.51
C GLN A 64 12.11 -1.83 -0.80
N TYR A 65 11.16 -2.63 -0.34
CA TYR A 65 9.72 -2.41 -0.51
C TYR A 65 9.04 -1.85 0.74
N ALA A 66 9.78 -1.41 1.77
CA ALA A 66 9.16 -0.74 2.90
C ALA A 66 8.58 0.64 2.48
N GLY A 67 7.34 0.92 2.88
CA GLY A 67 6.64 2.18 2.58
C GLY A 67 5.78 2.16 1.31
N LEU A 68 4.80 3.06 1.23
CA LEU A 68 3.76 3.03 0.20
C LEU A 68 4.32 3.10 -1.22
N THR A 69 5.14 4.12 -1.48
CA THR A 69 5.66 4.43 -2.82
C THR A 69 6.52 3.29 -3.35
N ALA A 70 7.32 2.66 -2.49
CA ALA A 70 8.14 1.52 -2.88
C ALA A 70 7.28 0.29 -3.27
N GLN A 71 6.19 0.06 -2.55
CA GLN A 71 5.26 -1.04 -2.83
C GLN A 71 4.46 -0.80 -4.11
N LEU A 72 4.01 0.43 -4.36
CA LEU A 72 3.35 0.79 -5.60
C LEU A 72 4.29 0.63 -6.81
N ASN A 73 5.56 1.05 -6.66
CA ASN A 73 6.54 0.95 -7.75
C ASN A 73 7.14 -0.44 -7.94
N TRP A 74 6.71 -1.47 -7.18
CA TRP A 74 7.23 -2.82 -7.34
C TRP A 74 6.98 -3.41 -8.74
N THR A 75 5.85 -3.05 -9.36
CA THR A 75 5.42 -3.56 -10.68
C THR A 75 5.59 -2.55 -11.81
N ALA A 76 6.06 -1.34 -11.49
CA ALA A 76 6.16 -0.20 -12.40
C ALA A 76 7.42 -0.20 -13.26
#